data_AF-A0A3H3DQX6-F1
#
_entry.id   AF-A0A3H3DQX6-F1
#
_cell.length_a   1.000
_cell.length_b   1.000
_cell.length_c   1.000
_cell.angle_alpha   90.00
_cell.angle_beta   90.00
_cell.angle_gamma   90.00
#
_symmetry.space_group_name_H-M   'P 1'
#
loop_
_entity.id
_entity.type
_entity.pdbx_description
1 polymer ?
#
loop_
_entity_poly.entity_id
_entity_poly.type
_entity_poly.pdbx_seq_one_letter_code
_entity_poly.pdbx_strand_id
1 'polypeptide(L)'
;MLVAGKRKNRQTVFLERNNTVLLYSGTFILLGLLVFFLVSKLILPDDSPVLATSLNTFEPLGDTDYKIESWKYNPKQNFMEVRLTISEESETIAPNLKYEAREKTQVEQGVKSTLKAKLVYQDARNIVVVISHIPTKWEAVNLTLSNKQIFLPSADFITDPSDEEDNVASDTTSDEEDNRLSLYADYRTIHKDNNLQIQSDIGYQVLVAKTNKAYQLKLLEELKKYIQNEKDRRIQLTKEIHILKEELPSQTLLDQQDTRDLIKQKQGEIVDSTQQEKEYFKQQKLIEEKVAKLDELITKHQSDVK
;
A
#
# COMPACT_ATOMS: atom_id res chain seq x y z
N MET A 1 48.59 16.03 88.33
CA MET A 1 49.51 15.94 87.17
C MET A 1 48.67 15.78 85.91
N LEU A 2 48.99 16.54 84.87
CA LEU A 2 48.16 16.83 83.68
C LEU A 2 47.61 15.60 82.94
N VAL A 3 46.30 15.59 82.66
CA VAL A 3 45.70 14.74 81.60
C VAL A 3 45.70 15.54 80.31
N ALA A 4 46.61 15.20 79.40
CA ALA A 4 46.69 15.79 78.07
C ALA A 4 45.52 15.28 77.20
N GLY A 5 44.59 16.17 76.88
CA GLY A 5 43.54 15.90 75.89
C GLY A 5 44.14 15.77 74.48
N LYS A 6 44.03 14.58 73.88
CA LYS A 6 44.27 14.39 72.44
C LYS A 6 43.14 15.08 71.65
N ARG A 7 43.40 16.28 71.13
CA ARG A 7 42.58 16.88 70.06
C ARG A 7 42.59 15.94 68.86
N LYS A 8 41.45 15.29 68.56
CA LYS A 8 41.23 14.65 67.26
C LYS A 8 41.41 15.71 66.18
N ASN A 9 42.35 15.47 65.27
CA ASN A 9 42.76 16.40 64.25
C ASN A 9 41.54 16.70 63.34
N ARG A 10 41.03 17.93 63.33
CA ARG A 10 39.80 18.31 62.59
C ARG A 10 39.89 18.00 61.09
N GLN A 11 41.09 17.83 60.54
CA GLN A 11 41.30 17.48 59.14
C GLN A 11 40.86 16.04 58.79
N THR A 12 41.03 15.04 59.67
CA THR A 12 40.66 13.65 59.33
C THR A 12 39.16 13.41 59.32
N VAL A 13 38.40 14.06 60.21
CA VAL A 13 36.93 14.00 60.25
C VAL A 13 36.29 14.71 59.05
N PHE A 14 36.95 15.74 58.50
CA PHE A 14 36.48 16.46 57.31
C PHE A 14 36.69 15.65 56.02
N LEU A 15 37.81 14.92 55.93
CA LEU A 15 38.14 14.03 54.81
C LEU A 15 37.19 12.82 54.71
N GLU A 16 36.85 12.17 55.83
CA GLU A 16 35.89 11.04 55.83
C GLU A 16 34.45 11.46 55.49
N ARG A 17 34.02 12.66 55.94
CA ARG A 17 32.67 13.17 55.67
C ARG A 17 32.49 13.63 54.21
N ASN A 18 33.51 14.21 53.59
CA ASN A 18 33.45 14.58 52.17
C ASN A 18 33.48 13.35 51.26
N ASN A 19 34.28 12.33 51.59
CA ASN A 19 34.34 11.11 50.79
C ASN A 19 33.04 10.30 50.88
N THR A 20 32.39 10.22 52.05
CA THR A 20 31.09 9.55 52.18
C THR A 20 29.98 10.28 51.42
N VAL A 21 29.91 11.62 51.50
CA VAL A 21 28.94 12.41 50.71
C VAL A 21 29.20 12.30 49.21
N LEU A 22 30.47 12.34 48.78
CA LEU A 22 30.83 12.10 47.37
C LEU A 22 30.44 10.69 46.92
N LEU A 23 30.68 9.67 47.74
CA LEU A 23 30.37 8.28 47.42
C LEU A 23 28.84 8.04 47.37
N TYR A 24 28.07 8.60 48.29
CA TYR A 24 26.59 8.56 48.26
C TYR A 24 26.00 9.36 47.08
N SER A 25 26.61 10.50 46.73
CA SER A 25 26.20 11.27 45.55
C SER A 25 26.49 10.50 44.24
N GLY A 26 27.64 9.84 44.16
CA GLY A 26 28.02 9.02 43.02
C GLY A 26 27.13 7.78 42.84
N THR A 27 26.77 7.10 43.94
CA THR A 27 25.84 5.96 43.88
C THR A 27 24.42 6.39 43.51
N PHE A 28 23.95 7.55 43.97
CA PHE A 28 22.64 8.07 43.59
C PHE A 28 22.57 8.43 42.10
N ILE A 29 23.63 9.06 41.56
CA ILE A 29 23.74 9.36 40.12
C ILE A 29 23.79 8.06 39.30
N LEU A 30 24.59 7.08 39.72
CA LEU A 30 24.68 5.78 39.05
C LEU A 30 23.33 5.05 39.05
N LEU A 31 22.61 5.08 40.18
CA LEU A 31 21.28 4.48 40.30
C LEU A 31 20.26 5.20 39.43
N GLY A 32 20.32 6.54 39.38
CA GLY A 32 19.49 7.35 38.48
C GLY A 32 19.75 7.05 37.00
N LEU A 33 21.02 6.91 36.60
CA LEU A 33 21.38 6.50 35.24
C LEU A 33 20.92 5.07 34.95
N LEU A 34 21.08 4.13 35.88
CA LEU A 34 20.64 2.75 35.71
C LEU A 34 19.12 2.65 35.56
N VAL A 35 18.35 3.40 36.36
CA VAL A 35 16.89 3.52 36.19
C VAL A 35 16.56 4.18 34.85
N PHE A 36 17.26 5.24 34.45
CA PHE A 36 17.07 5.87 33.14
C PHE A 36 17.33 4.89 31.99
N PHE A 37 18.41 4.10 32.04
CA PHE A 37 18.71 3.10 31.02
C PHE A 37 17.68 1.96 30.99
N LEU A 38 17.17 1.53 32.15
CA LEU A 38 16.13 0.49 32.24
C LEU A 38 14.76 0.98 31.75
N VAL A 39 14.44 2.26 31.98
CA VAL A 39 13.15 2.86 31.58
C VAL A 39 13.23 3.52 30.19
N SER A 40 14.43 3.67 29.61
CA SER A 40 14.64 4.32 28.31
C SER A 40 13.82 3.68 27.20
N LYS A 41 13.75 2.34 27.15
CA LYS A 41 12.90 1.61 26.20
C LYS A 41 11.39 1.85 26.35
N LEU A 42 10.94 2.37 27.49
CA LEU A 42 9.54 2.66 27.77
C LEU A 42 9.15 4.10 27.38
N ILE A 43 10.13 5.02 27.35
CA ILE A 43 9.92 6.45 27.09
C ILE A 43 10.36 6.84 25.67
N LEU A 44 11.35 6.17 25.12
CA LEU A 44 11.84 6.45 23.76
C LEU A 44 10.84 5.93 22.71
N PRO A 45 10.63 6.68 21.61
CA PRO A 45 9.86 6.20 20.48
C PRO A 45 10.49 4.94 19.88
N ASP A 46 9.66 4.10 19.28
CA ASP A 46 10.09 2.91 18.55
C ASP A 46 10.76 3.31 17.22
N ASP A 47 12.09 3.24 17.20
CA ASP A 47 12.95 3.54 16.04
C ASP A 47 13.03 2.38 15.02
N SER A 48 12.27 1.28 15.21
CA SER A 48 12.24 0.18 14.25
C SER A 48 11.69 0.65 12.89
N PRO A 49 12.21 0.14 11.76
CA PRO A 49 11.71 0.53 10.44
C PRO A 49 10.21 0.24 10.31
N VAL A 50 9.49 1.14 9.65
CA VAL A 50 8.07 0.94 9.31
C VAL A 50 8.00 -0.05 8.16
N LEU A 51 7.39 -1.21 8.41
CA LEU A 51 7.36 -2.32 7.44
C LEU A 51 6.12 -2.31 6.54
N ALA A 52 5.31 -1.25 6.56
CA ALA A 52 4.03 -1.23 5.86
C ALA A 52 4.19 -1.22 4.33
N THR A 53 3.51 -2.16 3.65
CA THR A 53 3.41 -2.15 2.19
C THR A 53 2.60 -0.94 1.73
N SER A 54 3.07 -0.29 0.66
CA SER A 54 2.40 0.87 0.08
C SER A 54 1.02 0.54 -0.46
N LEU A 55 0.02 1.34 -0.10
CA LEU A 55 -1.32 1.23 -0.68
C LEU A 55 -1.32 1.71 -2.13
N ASN A 56 -2.12 1.06 -2.97
CA ASN A 56 -2.31 1.36 -4.39
C ASN A 56 -1.06 1.19 -5.28
N THR A 57 -0.06 0.46 -4.80
CA THR A 57 1.10 0.02 -5.59
C THR A 57 0.93 -1.44 -5.97
N PHE A 58 1.23 -1.79 -7.23
CA PHE A 58 1.19 -3.16 -7.72
C PHE A 58 2.48 -3.91 -7.35
N GLU A 59 2.31 -5.12 -6.86
CA GLU A 59 3.36 -6.06 -6.49
C GLU A 59 3.12 -7.39 -7.24
N PRO A 60 4.13 -7.94 -7.91
CA PRO A 60 3.97 -9.13 -8.75
C PRO A 60 3.88 -10.42 -7.91
N LEU A 61 3.10 -11.39 -8.40
CA LEU A 61 3.05 -12.77 -7.92
C LEU A 61 2.77 -13.70 -9.10
N GLY A 62 3.83 -14.31 -9.65
CA GLY A 62 3.77 -15.01 -10.94
C GLY A 62 3.34 -14.06 -12.06
N ASP A 63 2.33 -14.44 -12.83
CA ASP A 63 1.79 -13.64 -13.95
C ASP A 63 0.69 -12.65 -13.53
N THR A 64 0.49 -12.44 -12.22
CA THR A 64 -0.57 -11.57 -11.71
C THR A 64 0.01 -10.51 -10.78
N ASP A 65 -0.33 -9.25 -11.07
CA ASP A 65 0.05 -8.12 -10.23
C ASP A 65 -1.07 -7.78 -9.26
N TYR A 66 -0.76 -7.73 -7.97
CA TYR A 66 -1.70 -7.43 -6.90
C TYR A 66 -1.40 -6.07 -6.28
N LYS A 67 -2.41 -5.27 -6.00
CA LYS A 67 -2.28 -4.06 -5.17
C LYS A 67 -3.17 -4.11 -3.95
N ILE A 68 -2.73 -3.48 -2.88
CA ILE A 68 -3.55 -3.25 -1.68
C ILE A 68 -4.35 -1.98 -1.88
N GLU A 69 -5.66 -2.09 -2.08
CA GLU A 69 -6.55 -0.93 -2.16
C GLU A 69 -6.82 -0.37 -0.77
N SER A 70 -7.07 -1.25 0.20
CA SER A 70 -7.28 -0.84 1.58
C SER A 70 -6.88 -1.93 2.56
N TRP A 71 -6.29 -1.54 3.69
CA TRP A 71 -6.05 -2.39 4.84
C TRP A 71 -6.57 -1.67 6.08
N LYS A 72 -7.58 -2.23 6.72
CA LYS A 72 -8.23 -1.62 7.88
C LYS A 72 -8.21 -2.57 9.07
N TYR A 73 -8.11 -2.01 10.27
CA TYR A 73 -8.09 -2.76 11.53
C TYR A 73 -9.26 -2.33 12.44
N ASN A 74 -10.03 -3.30 12.93
CA ASN A 74 -11.00 -3.08 13.99
C ASN A 74 -10.43 -3.55 15.34
N PRO A 75 -10.02 -2.64 16.24
CA PRO A 75 -9.49 -3.01 17.56
C PRO A 75 -10.55 -3.48 18.56
N LYS A 76 -11.85 -3.24 18.31
CA LYS A 76 -12.93 -3.74 19.18
C LYS A 76 -13.24 -5.21 18.90
N GLN A 77 -13.11 -5.62 17.65
CA GLN A 77 -13.43 -6.98 17.20
C GLN A 77 -12.18 -7.81 16.85
N ASN A 78 -10.98 -7.25 17.00
CA ASN A 78 -9.69 -7.93 16.82
C ASN A 78 -9.53 -8.61 15.46
N PHE A 79 -9.92 -7.91 14.38
CA PHE A 79 -9.73 -8.38 13.01
C PHE A 79 -9.27 -7.26 12.08
N MET A 80 -8.61 -7.64 10.99
CA MET A 80 -8.30 -6.77 9.86
C MET A 80 -9.07 -7.19 8.62
N GLU A 81 -9.42 -6.21 7.79
CA GLU A 81 -9.92 -6.41 6.43
C GLU A 81 -8.89 -5.89 5.45
N VAL A 82 -8.50 -6.75 4.50
CA VAL A 82 -7.57 -6.43 3.42
C VAL A 82 -8.33 -6.55 2.11
N ARG A 83 -8.36 -5.46 1.33
CA ARG A 83 -8.90 -5.46 -0.02
C ARG A 83 -7.77 -5.37 -1.03
N LEU A 84 -7.73 -6.35 -1.91
CA LEU A 84 -6.76 -6.47 -2.97
C LEU A 84 -7.46 -6.36 -4.32
N THR A 85 -6.76 -5.80 -5.29
CA THR A 85 -7.21 -5.72 -6.68
C THR A 85 -6.07 -6.19 -7.57
N ILE A 86 -6.38 -6.89 -8.66
CA ILE A 86 -5.40 -7.28 -9.68
C ILE A 86 -5.32 -6.25 -10.81
N SER A 87 -4.17 -6.19 -11.50
CA SER A 87 -3.99 -5.31 -12.66
C SER A 87 -5.00 -5.61 -13.78
N GLU A 88 -5.37 -4.59 -14.56
CA GLU A 88 -6.21 -4.78 -15.76
C GLU A 88 -5.50 -5.61 -16.84
N GLU A 89 -4.17 -5.57 -16.85
CA GLU A 89 -3.28 -6.30 -17.76
C GLU A 89 -3.15 -7.78 -17.42
N SER A 90 -3.44 -8.17 -16.16
CA SER A 90 -3.50 -9.57 -15.76
C SER A 90 -4.82 -10.21 -16.22
N GLU A 91 -4.74 -11.41 -16.80
CA GLU A 91 -5.90 -12.11 -17.37
C GLU A 91 -6.91 -12.51 -16.29
N THR A 92 -6.47 -13.21 -15.24
CA THR A 92 -7.35 -13.69 -14.17
C THR A 92 -6.60 -13.91 -12.85
N ILE A 93 -7.33 -14.01 -11.73
CA ILE A 93 -6.78 -14.40 -10.43
C ILE A 93 -6.28 -15.85 -10.51
N ALA A 94 -5.12 -16.12 -9.92
CA ALA A 94 -4.57 -17.46 -9.81
C ALA A 94 -5.59 -18.44 -9.17
N PRO A 95 -5.89 -19.58 -9.80
CA PRO A 95 -7.02 -20.46 -9.42
C PRO A 95 -6.87 -21.13 -8.04
N ASN A 96 -5.68 -21.10 -7.42
CA ASN A 96 -5.39 -21.75 -6.14
C ASN A 96 -4.65 -20.82 -5.16
N LEU A 97 -5.02 -19.53 -5.16
CA LEU A 97 -4.42 -18.55 -4.27
C LEU A 97 -4.72 -18.85 -2.80
N LYS A 98 -3.67 -19.06 -2.01
CA LYS A 98 -3.76 -19.27 -0.56
C LYS A 98 -3.41 -17.99 0.19
N TYR A 99 -4.01 -17.85 1.37
CA TYR A 99 -3.84 -16.70 2.25
C TYR A 99 -3.37 -17.16 3.62
N GLU A 100 -2.19 -16.72 4.04
CA GLU A 100 -1.64 -16.98 5.37
C GLU A 100 -1.36 -15.65 6.06
N ALA A 101 -1.76 -15.51 7.32
CA ALA A 101 -1.41 -14.32 8.09
C ALA A 101 -0.53 -14.69 9.27
N ARG A 102 0.48 -13.86 9.57
CA ARG A 102 1.39 -14.04 10.72
C ARG A 102 1.73 -12.70 11.34
N GLU A 103 1.91 -12.66 12.65
CA GLU A 103 2.53 -11.50 13.29
C GLU A 103 4.06 -11.54 13.08
N LYS A 104 4.69 -10.38 12.92
CA LYS A 104 6.15 -10.24 12.76
C LYS A 104 6.94 -11.02 13.82
N THR A 105 6.56 -10.88 15.09
CA THR A 105 7.19 -11.58 16.21
C THR A 105 7.12 -13.11 16.07
N GLN A 106 6.02 -13.64 15.52
CA GLN A 106 5.86 -15.06 15.25
C GLN A 106 6.67 -15.53 14.05
N VAL A 107 6.82 -14.69 13.02
CA VAL A 107 7.69 -14.95 11.87
C VAL A 107 9.14 -15.05 12.32
N GLU A 108 9.61 -14.09 13.13
CA GLU A 108 10.98 -14.05 13.64
C GLU A 108 11.30 -15.24 14.57
N GLN A 109 10.32 -15.71 15.34
CA GLN A 109 10.50 -16.81 16.29
C GLN A 109 10.21 -18.20 15.69
N GLY A 110 9.81 -18.29 14.42
CA GLY A 110 9.46 -19.57 13.77
C GLY A 110 8.24 -20.27 14.39
N VAL A 111 7.36 -19.53 15.06
CA VAL A 111 6.20 -20.08 15.78
C VAL A 111 5.00 -20.21 14.84
N LYS A 112 4.18 -21.24 15.05
CA LYS A 112 2.93 -21.41 14.31
C LYS A 112 2.00 -20.21 14.55
N SER A 113 1.49 -19.63 13.47
CA SER A 113 0.61 -18.47 13.55
C SER A 113 -0.68 -18.75 14.30
N THR A 114 -1.07 -17.81 15.15
CA THR A 114 -2.39 -17.78 15.80
C THR A 114 -3.43 -17.03 14.96
N LEU A 115 -2.98 -16.26 13.97
CA LEU A 115 -3.86 -15.49 13.10
C LEU A 115 -4.55 -16.41 12.08
N LYS A 116 -5.79 -16.08 11.73
CA LYS A 116 -6.54 -16.81 10.70
C LYS A 116 -6.93 -15.88 9.58
N ALA A 117 -6.34 -16.08 8.40
CA ALA A 117 -6.76 -15.41 7.17
C ALA A 117 -7.88 -16.22 6.51
N LYS A 118 -8.96 -15.54 6.11
CA LYS A 118 -10.11 -16.13 5.42
C LYS A 118 -10.50 -15.26 4.24
N LEU A 119 -10.64 -15.88 3.07
CA LEU A 119 -11.28 -15.26 1.92
C LEU A 119 -12.77 -15.07 2.20
N VAL A 120 -13.25 -13.83 2.12
CA VAL A 120 -14.67 -13.50 2.39
C VAL A 120 -15.42 -12.99 1.17
N TYR A 121 -14.70 -12.51 0.14
CA TYR A 121 -15.27 -12.12 -1.14
C TYR A 121 -14.22 -12.23 -2.24
N GLN A 122 -14.64 -12.66 -3.42
CA GLN A 122 -13.83 -12.66 -4.63
C GLN A 122 -14.71 -12.48 -5.86
N ASP A 123 -14.31 -11.59 -6.76
CA ASP A 123 -14.81 -11.53 -8.14
C ASP A 123 -13.65 -11.65 -9.13
N ALA A 124 -13.87 -11.31 -10.40
CA ALA A 124 -12.85 -11.44 -11.44
C ALA A 124 -11.56 -10.63 -11.16
N ARG A 125 -11.64 -9.54 -10.38
CA ARG A 125 -10.49 -8.65 -10.13
C ARG A 125 -10.29 -8.23 -8.69
N ASN A 126 -11.28 -8.43 -7.82
CA ASN A 126 -11.25 -7.95 -6.44
C ASN A 126 -11.28 -9.12 -5.48
N ILE A 127 -10.49 -9.01 -4.41
CA ILE A 127 -10.35 -10.01 -3.36
C ILE A 127 -10.49 -9.29 -2.02
N VAL A 128 -11.27 -9.86 -1.11
CA VAL A 128 -11.33 -9.40 0.28
C VAL A 128 -10.95 -10.55 1.22
N VAL A 129 -9.92 -10.30 2.03
CA VAL A 129 -9.41 -11.22 3.04
C VAL A 129 -9.64 -10.63 4.41
N VAL A 130 -10.21 -11.41 5.32
CA VAL A 130 -10.32 -11.07 6.74
C VAL A 130 -9.26 -11.83 7.53
N ILE A 131 -8.48 -11.10 8.31
CA ILE A 131 -7.49 -11.65 9.24
C ILE A 131 -8.05 -11.53 10.66
N SER A 132 -8.40 -12.67 11.27
CA SER A 132 -9.00 -12.72 12.61
C SER A 132 -7.99 -13.08 13.70
N HIS A 133 -8.36 -12.81 14.95
CA HIS A 133 -7.57 -13.06 16.17
C HIS A 133 -6.31 -12.20 16.25
N ILE A 134 -6.39 -10.97 15.76
CA ILE A 134 -5.30 -9.99 15.92
C ILE A 134 -5.15 -9.70 17.41
N PRO A 135 -3.95 -9.86 18.01
CA PRO A 135 -3.76 -9.55 19.42
C PRO A 135 -3.93 -8.04 19.65
N THR A 136 -4.26 -7.63 20.88
CA THR A 136 -4.45 -6.21 21.20
C THR A 136 -3.16 -5.39 21.12
N LYS A 137 -2.01 -6.06 21.22
CA LYS A 137 -0.67 -5.49 21.05
C LYS A 137 0.01 -6.29 19.94
N TRP A 138 0.42 -5.60 18.89
CA TRP A 138 1.14 -6.16 17.74
C TRP A 138 1.98 -5.05 17.11
N GLU A 139 3.08 -5.42 16.48
CA GLU A 139 3.93 -4.49 15.72
C GLU A 139 3.55 -4.49 14.24
N ALA A 140 3.67 -5.64 13.58
CA ALA A 140 3.31 -5.77 12.19
C ALA A 140 2.63 -7.12 11.92
N VAL A 141 1.72 -7.11 10.96
CA VAL A 141 1.00 -8.29 10.48
C VAL A 141 1.37 -8.50 9.02
N ASN A 142 1.92 -9.67 8.71
CA ASN A 142 2.17 -10.14 7.35
C ASN A 142 0.92 -10.89 6.86
N LEU A 143 0.44 -10.55 5.66
CA LEU A 143 -0.44 -11.37 4.83
C LEU A 143 0.39 -11.92 3.66
N THR A 144 0.59 -13.24 3.65
CA THR A 144 1.26 -13.94 2.56
C THR A 144 0.24 -14.54 1.61
N LEU A 145 0.38 -14.18 0.33
CA LEU A 145 -0.30 -14.81 -0.79
C LEU A 145 0.63 -15.86 -1.39
N SER A 146 0.12 -17.05 -1.68
CA SER A 146 0.91 -18.07 -2.38
C SER A 146 0.08 -18.82 -3.41
N ASN A 147 0.70 -19.11 -4.55
CA ASN A 147 0.10 -19.94 -5.58
C ASN A 147 0.81 -21.30 -5.58
N LYS A 148 0.06 -22.38 -5.33
CA LYS A 148 0.59 -23.72 -5.59
C LYS A 148 0.39 -24.00 -7.07
N GLN A 149 1.45 -23.82 -7.88
CA GLN A 149 1.41 -24.32 -9.25
C GLN A 149 1.19 -25.84 -9.19
N ILE A 150 0.04 -26.29 -9.68
CA ILE A 150 -0.15 -27.70 -10.00
C ILE A 150 0.54 -27.89 -11.34
N PHE A 151 1.80 -28.33 -11.32
CA PHE A 151 2.40 -28.91 -12.51
C PHE A 151 1.59 -30.17 -12.84
N LEU A 152 0.68 -30.07 -13.80
CA LEU A 152 0.16 -31.26 -14.45
C LEU A 152 1.35 -31.85 -15.21
N PRO A 153 1.80 -33.08 -14.94
CA PRO A 153 2.85 -33.68 -15.74
C PRO A 153 2.36 -33.68 -17.17
N SER A 154 3.09 -32.98 -18.04
CA SER A 154 2.90 -33.04 -19.48
C SER A 154 2.88 -34.51 -19.89
N ALA A 155 1.87 -34.89 -20.69
CA ALA A 155 1.57 -36.26 -21.09
C ALA A 155 2.59 -36.87 -22.06
N ASP A 156 3.88 -36.55 -21.92
CA ASP A 156 4.98 -36.98 -22.78
C ASP A 156 6.03 -37.81 -22.01
N PHE A 157 5.61 -38.53 -20.97
CA PHE A 157 6.44 -39.58 -20.37
C PHE A 157 5.65 -40.89 -20.28
N ILE A 158 5.36 -41.48 -21.45
CA ILE A 158 5.19 -42.94 -21.52
C ILE A 158 6.60 -43.51 -21.55
N THR A 159 7.14 -43.87 -20.39
CA THR A 159 8.17 -44.89 -20.30
C THR A 159 7.53 -46.19 -19.85
N ASP A 160 7.88 -47.21 -20.61
CA ASP A 160 7.55 -48.63 -20.52
C ASP A 160 7.54 -49.17 -19.08
N PRO A 161 6.52 -49.93 -18.63
CA PRO A 161 6.51 -50.53 -17.31
C PRO A 161 7.28 -51.85 -17.32
N SER A 162 8.59 -51.77 -17.16
CA SER A 162 9.39 -52.91 -16.69
C SER A 162 10.48 -52.41 -15.77
N ASP A 163 10.22 -52.49 -14.47
CA ASP A 163 11.09 -53.17 -13.49
C ASP A 163 10.73 -52.71 -12.07
N GLU A 164 10.18 -53.64 -11.29
CA GLU A 164 10.06 -53.56 -9.84
C GLU A 164 11.46 -53.76 -9.23
N GLU A 165 11.95 -52.79 -8.44
CA GLU A 165 12.32 -52.96 -7.02
C GLU A 165 13.19 -51.80 -6.50
N ASP A 166 12.76 -51.32 -5.33
CA ASP A 166 13.54 -50.79 -4.21
C ASP A 166 14.34 -49.47 -4.26
N ASN A 167 13.87 -48.58 -3.38
CA ASN A 167 14.64 -47.71 -2.49
C ASN A 167 15.61 -46.71 -3.14
N VAL A 168 15.11 -45.50 -3.38
CA VAL A 168 15.91 -44.30 -3.17
C VAL A 168 15.09 -43.30 -2.38
N ALA A 169 15.50 -43.10 -1.12
CA ALA A 169 15.20 -41.88 -0.39
C ALA A 169 15.71 -40.71 -1.23
N SER A 170 14.81 -40.04 -1.95
CA SER A 170 15.14 -38.76 -2.57
C SER A 170 14.84 -37.68 -1.55
N ASP A 171 15.86 -37.41 -0.75
CA ASP A 171 16.14 -36.08 -0.26
C ASP A 171 16.36 -35.19 -1.51
N THR A 172 15.26 -34.74 -2.11
CA THR A 172 15.29 -33.71 -3.14
C THR A 172 15.03 -32.38 -2.44
N THR A 173 16.09 -31.81 -1.89
CA THR A 173 16.29 -30.37 -1.93
C THR A 173 16.34 -29.96 -3.40
N SER A 174 15.18 -29.81 -4.03
CA SER A 174 15.06 -29.00 -5.23
C SER A 174 14.34 -27.73 -4.82
N ASP A 175 15.02 -26.61 -5.02
CA ASP A 175 14.51 -25.26 -4.83
C ASP A 175 13.19 -25.07 -5.61
N GLU A 176 12.05 -25.38 -5.00
CA GLU A 176 10.77 -24.80 -5.36
C GLU A 176 10.89 -23.32 -5.01
N GLU A 177 11.20 -22.46 -6.00
CA GLU A 177 11.03 -21.01 -5.82
C GLU A 177 9.56 -20.75 -5.49
N ASP A 178 9.33 -20.64 -4.19
CA ASP A 178 8.11 -20.31 -3.50
C ASP A 178 7.49 -19.07 -4.15
N ASN A 179 6.52 -19.25 -5.06
CA ASN A 179 5.75 -18.14 -5.62
C ASN A 179 4.85 -17.55 -4.52
N ARG A 180 5.44 -16.67 -3.71
CA ARG A 180 4.85 -16.08 -2.50
C ARG A 180 5.04 -14.57 -2.51
N LEU A 181 3.97 -13.84 -2.20
CA LEU A 181 3.97 -12.39 -2.02
C LEU A 181 3.62 -12.08 -0.57
N SER A 182 4.53 -11.42 0.14
CA SER A 182 4.32 -11.00 1.53
C SER A 182 3.96 -9.52 1.58
N LEU A 183 2.77 -9.23 2.08
CA LEU A 183 2.25 -7.89 2.28
C LEU A 183 2.20 -7.58 3.77
N TYR A 184 2.49 -6.35 4.17
CA TYR A 184 2.65 -6.01 5.58
C TYR A 184 1.78 -4.81 5.98
N ALA A 185 1.15 -4.93 7.15
CA ALA A 185 0.56 -3.81 7.88
C ALA A 185 1.38 -3.52 9.13
N ASP A 186 1.60 -2.24 9.42
CA ASP A 186 2.28 -1.76 10.64
C ASP A 186 1.29 -1.01 11.54
N TYR A 187 1.35 -1.25 12.84
CA TYR A 187 0.44 -0.65 13.82
C TYR A 187 0.44 0.88 13.83
N ARG A 188 1.54 1.49 13.36
CA ARG A 188 1.75 2.94 13.29
C ARG A 188 1.01 3.58 12.12
N THR A 189 0.82 2.85 11.02
CA THR A 189 0.26 3.40 9.76
C THR A 189 -1.12 2.82 9.41
N ILE A 190 -1.52 1.71 10.02
CA ILE A 190 -2.79 1.06 9.73
C ILE A 190 -4.00 1.97 9.99
N HIS A 191 -4.97 1.94 9.07
CA HIS A 191 -6.23 2.64 9.26
C HIS A 191 -7.08 1.90 10.29
N LYS A 192 -7.27 2.51 11.47
CA LYS A 192 -8.13 1.98 12.53
C LYS A 192 -9.58 2.40 12.31
N ASP A 193 -10.48 1.42 12.21
CA ASP A 193 -11.92 1.64 12.07
C ASP A 193 -12.68 0.77 13.08
N ASN A 194 -13.16 1.43 14.14
CA ASN A 194 -13.89 0.78 15.23
C ASN A 194 -15.28 0.27 14.83
N ASN A 195 -15.80 0.73 13.69
CA ASN A 195 -17.13 0.40 13.20
C ASN A 195 -17.08 -0.55 11.99
N LEU A 196 -15.87 -0.96 11.57
CA LEU A 196 -15.68 -1.93 10.51
C LEU A 196 -16.34 -3.26 10.89
N GLN A 197 -17.20 -3.77 10.02
CA GLN A 197 -17.87 -5.05 10.21
C GLN A 197 -17.61 -5.92 8.98
N ILE A 198 -17.46 -7.23 9.22
CA ILE A 198 -17.40 -8.22 8.14
C ILE A 198 -18.76 -8.20 7.44
N GLN A 199 -18.74 -7.97 6.14
CA GLN A 199 -19.95 -7.86 5.32
C GLN A 199 -20.38 -9.24 4.79
N SER A 200 -21.63 -9.33 4.35
CA SER A 200 -22.07 -10.44 3.49
C SER A 200 -21.40 -10.36 2.11
N ASP A 201 -21.47 -11.44 1.33
CA ASP A 201 -20.96 -11.47 -0.05
C ASP A 201 -21.54 -10.32 -0.91
N ILE A 202 -22.87 -10.13 -0.84
CA ILE A 202 -23.56 -9.00 -1.48
C ILE A 202 -23.08 -7.65 -0.92
N GLY A 203 -22.87 -7.56 0.39
CA GLY A 203 -22.34 -6.35 1.03
C GLY A 203 -20.96 -5.97 0.49
N TYR A 204 -20.07 -6.95 0.32
CA TYR A 204 -18.76 -6.74 -0.30
C TYR A 204 -18.86 -6.39 -1.78
N GLN A 205 -19.76 -7.03 -2.54
CA GLN A 205 -20.02 -6.67 -3.93
C GLN A 205 -20.43 -5.19 -4.07
N VAL A 206 -21.36 -4.73 -3.24
CA VAL A 206 -21.81 -3.32 -3.22
C VAL A 206 -20.67 -2.40 -2.77
N LEU A 207 -19.86 -2.78 -1.78
CA LEU A 207 -18.72 -1.99 -1.30
C LEU A 207 -17.66 -1.80 -2.40
N VAL A 208 -17.30 -2.87 -3.10
CA VAL A 208 -16.36 -2.85 -4.23
C VAL A 208 -16.93 -2.00 -5.36
N ALA A 209 -18.21 -2.18 -5.71
CA ALA A 209 -18.86 -1.38 -6.74
C ALA A 209 -18.87 0.13 -6.40
N LYS A 210 -19.15 0.50 -5.14
CA LYS A 210 -19.09 1.89 -4.68
C LYS A 210 -17.67 2.47 -4.76
N THR A 211 -16.66 1.68 -4.40
CA THR A 211 -15.27 2.12 -4.44
C THR A 211 -14.80 2.30 -5.88
N ASN A 212 -15.11 1.35 -6.76
CA ASN A 212 -14.86 1.45 -8.21
C ASN A 212 -15.57 2.66 -8.81
N LYS A 213 -16.83 2.92 -8.43
CA LYS A 213 -17.57 4.10 -8.89
C LYS A 213 -16.85 5.39 -8.49
N ALA A 214 -16.42 5.49 -7.22
CA ALA A 214 -15.69 6.67 -6.74
C ALA A 214 -14.39 6.90 -7.52
N TYR A 215 -13.67 5.84 -7.87
CA TYR A 215 -12.48 5.94 -8.73
C TYR A 215 -12.83 6.45 -10.14
N GLN A 216 -13.85 5.88 -10.79
CA GLN A 216 -14.29 6.31 -12.12
C GLN A 216 -14.74 7.79 -12.13
N LEU A 217 -15.40 8.25 -11.07
CA LEU A 217 -15.79 9.66 -10.92
C LEU A 217 -14.60 10.61 -10.81
N LYS A 218 -13.49 10.20 -10.16
CA LYS A 218 -12.25 10.98 -10.13
C LYS A 218 -11.63 11.11 -11.52
N LEU A 219 -11.56 10.02 -12.27
CA LEU A 219 -11.08 10.04 -13.66
C LEU A 219 -11.94 10.97 -14.53
N LEU A 220 -13.27 10.95 -14.33
CA LEU A 220 -14.17 11.85 -15.05
C LEU A 220 -13.88 13.34 -14.73
N GLU A 221 -13.53 13.66 -13.48
CA GLU A 221 -13.17 15.03 -13.08
C GLU A 221 -11.86 15.47 -13.74
N GLU A 222 -10.85 14.61 -13.78
CA GLU A 222 -9.57 14.88 -14.46
C GLU A 222 -9.77 15.08 -15.96
N LEU A 223 -10.59 14.23 -16.59
CA LEU A 223 -10.88 14.31 -18.01
C LEU A 223 -11.61 15.60 -18.39
N LYS A 224 -12.52 16.07 -17.52
CA LYS A 224 -13.16 17.39 -17.69
C LYS A 224 -12.14 18.53 -17.68
N LYS A 225 -11.09 18.44 -16.85
CA LYS A 225 -9.99 19.42 -16.83
C LYS A 225 -9.20 19.38 -18.13
N TYR A 226 -8.88 18.20 -18.66
CA TYR A 226 -8.20 18.09 -19.96
C TYR A 226 -9.02 18.65 -21.11
N ILE A 227 -10.32 18.34 -21.17
CA ILE A 227 -11.22 18.92 -22.18
C ILE A 227 -11.25 20.45 -22.08
N GLN A 228 -11.32 21.00 -20.86
CA GLN A 228 -11.33 22.44 -20.67
C GLN A 228 -9.99 23.08 -21.10
N ASN A 229 -8.86 22.46 -20.77
CA ASN A 229 -7.54 22.94 -21.18
C ASN A 229 -7.41 22.99 -22.72
N GLU A 230 -7.90 21.98 -23.44
CA GLU A 230 -7.90 21.99 -24.90
C GLU A 230 -8.80 23.12 -25.46
N LYS A 231 -9.96 23.37 -24.86
CA LYS A 231 -10.82 24.50 -25.24
C LYS A 231 -10.11 25.84 -25.05
N ASP A 232 -9.49 26.04 -23.89
CA ASP A 232 -8.79 27.28 -23.55
C ASP A 232 -7.58 27.51 -24.47
N ARG A 233 -6.84 26.43 -24.79
CA ARG A 233 -5.74 26.46 -25.77
C ARG A 233 -6.23 26.93 -27.14
N ARG A 234 -7.35 26.40 -27.64
CA ARG A 234 -7.90 26.84 -28.94
C ARG A 234 -8.37 28.28 -28.92
N ILE A 235 -8.98 28.74 -27.82
CA ILE A 235 -9.37 30.15 -27.65
C ILE A 235 -8.14 31.04 -27.76
N GLN A 236 -7.05 30.67 -27.08
CA GLN A 236 -5.79 31.42 -27.12
C GLN A 236 -5.16 31.43 -28.52
N LEU A 237 -5.03 30.28 -29.16
CA LEU A 237 -4.51 30.18 -30.53
C LEU A 237 -5.36 30.98 -31.53
N THR A 238 -6.68 30.99 -31.36
CA THR A 238 -7.58 31.77 -32.22
C THR A 238 -7.36 33.27 -32.05
N LYS A 239 -7.16 33.74 -30.81
CA LYS A 239 -6.82 35.14 -30.53
C LYS A 239 -5.47 35.53 -31.14
N GLU A 240 -4.46 34.68 -31.00
CA GLU A 240 -3.13 34.91 -31.59
C GLU A 240 -3.19 34.97 -33.12
N ILE A 241 -3.90 34.05 -33.75
CA ILE A 241 -4.13 34.08 -35.21
C ILE A 241 -4.83 35.37 -35.63
N HIS A 242 -5.79 35.85 -34.84
CA HIS A 242 -6.48 37.10 -35.15
C HIS A 242 -5.52 38.30 -35.11
N ILE A 243 -4.72 38.44 -34.05
CA ILE A 243 -3.70 39.50 -33.94
C ILE A 243 -2.72 39.44 -35.11
N LEU A 244 -2.17 38.26 -35.42
CA LEU A 244 -1.23 38.07 -36.54
C LEU A 244 -1.85 38.48 -37.88
N LYS A 245 -3.15 38.23 -38.08
CA LYS A 245 -3.87 38.63 -39.29
C LYS A 245 -4.09 40.14 -39.38
N GLU A 246 -4.31 40.81 -38.25
CA GLU A 246 -4.45 42.27 -38.20
C GLU A 246 -3.13 42.99 -38.48
N GLU A 247 -2.01 42.45 -38.00
CA GLU A 247 -0.68 43.04 -38.19
C GLU A 247 -0.12 42.81 -39.60
N LEU A 248 -0.53 41.72 -40.27
CA LEU A 248 -0.03 41.28 -41.58
C LEU A 248 0.07 42.39 -42.66
N PRO A 249 -0.93 43.26 -42.88
CA PRO A 249 -0.91 44.26 -43.96
C PRO A 249 0.17 45.33 -43.78
N SER A 250 0.66 45.53 -42.55
CA SER A 250 1.64 46.58 -42.19
C SER A 250 3.10 46.13 -42.33
N GLN A 251 3.32 44.83 -42.54
CA GLN A 251 4.64 44.21 -42.54
C GLN A 251 5.31 44.21 -43.93
N THR A 252 6.62 43.95 -43.96
CA THR A 252 7.35 43.75 -45.22
C THR A 252 6.96 42.44 -45.90
N LEU A 253 7.23 42.27 -47.20
CA LEU A 253 6.87 41.05 -47.93
C LEU A 253 7.50 39.77 -47.35
N LEU A 254 8.72 39.86 -46.81
CA LEU A 254 9.40 38.72 -46.20
C LEU A 254 8.70 38.36 -44.87
N ASP A 255 8.49 39.34 -44.00
CA ASP A 255 7.81 39.15 -42.71
C ASP A 255 6.36 38.66 -42.87
N GLN A 256 5.68 39.07 -43.96
CA GLN A 256 4.36 38.57 -44.32
C GLN A 256 4.35 37.07 -44.63
N GLN A 257 5.41 36.55 -45.26
CA GLN A 257 5.51 35.12 -45.55
C GLN A 257 5.70 34.34 -44.25
N ASP A 258 6.62 34.78 -43.39
CA ASP A 258 6.88 34.15 -42.09
C ASP A 258 5.62 34.17 -41.20
N THR A 259 4.91 35.30 -41.18
CA THR A 259 3.64 35.42 -40.43
C THR A 259 2.56 34.48 -40.96
N ARG A 260 2.46 34.28 -42.28
CA ARG A 260 1.51 33.32 -42.87
C ARG A 260 1.84 31.88 -42.48
N ASP A 261 3.12 31.52 -42.49
CA ASP A 261 3.57 30.19 -42.10
C ASP A 261 3.31 29.93 -40.62
N LEU A 262 3.51 30.93 -39.75
CA LEU A 262 3.14 30.86 -38.34
C LEU A 262 1.63 30.72 -38.12
N ILE A 263 0.80 31.48 -38.86
CA ILE A 263 -0.67 31.33 -38.83
C ILE A 263 -1.06 29.90 -39.20
N LYS A 264 -0.45 29.35 -40.27
CA LYS A 264 -0.73 27.98 -40.73
C LYS A 264 -0.33 26.94 -39.68
N GLN A 265 0.82 27.11 -39.03
CA GLN A 265 1.23 26.25 -37.93
C GLN A 265 0.18 26.27 -36.80
N LYS A 266 -0.21 27.46 -36.33
CA LYS A 266 -1.22 27.61 -35.26
C LYS A 266 -2.58 27.03 -35.64
N GLN A 267 -2.98 27.13 -36.91
CA GLN A 267 -4.17 26.47 -37.43
C GLN A 267 -4.05 24.93 -37.36
N GLY A 268 -2.87 24.38 -37.65
CA GLY A 268 -2.57 22.97 -37.43
C GLY A 268 -2.72 22.58 -35.96
N GLU A 269 -2.17 23.37 -35.03
CA GLU A 269 -2.31 23.11 -33.59
C GLU A 269 -3.77 23.15 -33.10
N ILE A 270 -4.63 23.99 -33.69
CA ILE A 270 -6.08 23.99 -33.42
C ILE A 270 -6.73 22.68 -33.88
N VAL A 271 -6.33 22.15 -35.04
CA VAL A 271 -6.82 20.86 -35.54
C VAL A 271 -6.40 19.72 -34.61
N ASP A 272 -5.14 19.69 -34.20
CA ASP A 272 -4.61 18.68 -33.27
C ASP A 272 -5.35 18.73 -31.93
N SER A 273 -5.50 19.92 -31.35
CA SER A 273 -6.27 20.15 -30.11
C SER A 273 -7.73 19.70 -30.24
N THR A 274 -8.36 19.93 -31.40
CA THR A 274 -9.74 19.47 -31.67
C THR A 274 -9.81 17.95 -31.73
N GLN A 275 -8.80 17.28 -32.29
CA GLN A 275 -8.74 15.83 -32.33
C GLN A 275 -8.52 15.24 -30.94
N GLN A 276 -7.62 15.84 -30.14
CA GLN A 276 -7.37 15.44 -28.75
C GLN A 276 -8.65 15.52 -27.91
N GLU A 277 -9.41 16.63 -28.03
CA GLU A 277 -10.69 16.79 -27.33
C GLU A 277 -11.70 15.69 -27.71
N LYS A 278 -11.77 15.30 -28.99
CA LYS A 278 -12.66 14.20 -29.42
C LYS A 278 -12.27 12.88 -28.76
N GLU A 279 -10.98 12.57 -28.63
CA GLU A 279 -10.53 11.37 -27.93
C GLU A 279 -10.88 11.41 -26.45
N TYR A 280 -10.73 12.56 -25.79
CA TYR A 280 -11.18 12.73 -24.41
C TYR A 280 -12.70 12.55 -24.27
N PHE A 281 -13.52 13.06 -25.19
CA PHE A 281 -14.97 12.83 -25.14
C PHE A 281 -15.35 11.35 -25.32
N LYS A 282 -14.64 10.60 -26.16
CA LYS A 282 -14.85 9.14 -26.27
C LYS A 282 -14.56 8.44 -24.96
N GLN A 283 -13.44 8.76 -24.32
CA GLN A 283 -13.08 8.22 -23.00
C GLN A 283 -14.12 8.58 -21.94
N GLN A 284 -14.62 9.83 -21.96
CA GLN A 284 -15.63 10.30 -21.03
C GLN A 284 -16.90 9.45 -21.12
N LYS A 285 -17.38 9.20 -22.34
CA LYS A 285 -18.57 8.37 -22.56
C LYS A 285 -18.40 6.94 -22.05
N LEU A 286 -17.23 6.33 -22.28
CA LEU A 286 -16.93 4.99 -21.77
C LEU A 286 -16.93 4.94 -20.24
N ILE A 287 -16.38 5.96 -19.58
CA ILE A 287 -16.39 6.07 -18.11
C ILE A 287 -17.82 6.27 -17.60
N GLU A 288 -18.63 7.13 -18.24
CA GLU A 288 -20.03 7.36 -17.90
C GLU A 288 -20.87 6.07 -18.00
N GLU A 289 -20.66 5.27 -19.05
CA GLU A 289 -21.30 3.95 -19.20
C GLU A 289 -20.87 2.97 -18.09
N LYS A 290 -19.59 2.95 -17.71
CA LYS A 290 -19.11 2.16 -16.57
C LYS A 290 -19.77 2.60 -15.26
N VAL A 291 -19.87 3.90 -15.01
CA VAL A 291 -20.52 4.47 -13.83
C VAL A 291 -22.00 4.08 -13.77
N ALA A 292 -22.73 4.17 -14.89
CA ALA A 292 -24.13 3.77 -14.96
C ALA A 292 -24.34 2.30 -14.59
N LYS A 293 -23.51 1.40 -15.11
CA LYS A 293 -23.55 -0.04 -14.78
C LYS A 293 -23.28 -0.30 -13.29
N LEU A 294 -22.34 0.43 -12.70
CA LEU A 294 -22.05 0.34 -11.27
C LEU A 294 -23.23 0.84 -10.43
N ASP A 295 -23.91 1.91 -10.87
CA ASP A 295 -25.10 2.43 -10.21
C ASP A 295 -26.28 1.47 -10.25
N GLU A 296 -26.50 0.81 -11.38
CA GLU A 296 -27.52 -0.25 -11.49
C GLU A 296 -27.22 -1.40 -10.53
N LEU A 297 -25.97 -1.88 -10.47
CA LEU A 297 -25.55 -2.95 -9.55
C LEU A 297 -25.77 -2.54 -8.10
N ILE A 298 -25.29 -1.35 -7.71
CA ILE A 298 -25.44 -0.83 -6.35
C ILE A 298 -26.92 -0.74 -5.99
N THR A 299 -27.74 -0.15 -6.85
CA THR A 299 -29.18 0.04 -6.59
C THR A 299 -29.92 -1.28 -6.48
N LYS A 300 -29.64 -2.22 -7.38
CA LYS A 300 -30.26 -3.56 -7.40
C LYS A 300 -30.03 -4.33 -6.10
N HIS A 301 -28.84 -4.21 -5.53
CA HIS A 301 -28.44 -4.98 -4.36
C HIS A 301 -28.54 -4.20 -3.04
N GLN A 302 -28.92 -2.92 -3.08
CA GLN A 302 -28.96 -2.06 -1.88
C GLN A 302 -30.01 -2.50 -0.86
N SER A 303 -31.12 -3.14 -1.29
CA SER A 303 -32.13 -3.71 -0.40
C SER A 303 -31.67 -4.99 0.30
N ASP A 304 -30.66 -5.66 -0.26
CA ASP A 304 -30.20 -6.98 0.14
C ASP A 304 -28.97 -6.89 1.07
N VAL A 305 -28.40 -5.70 1.23
CA VAL A 305 -27.40 -5.38 2.25
C VAL A 305 -28.11 -5.27 3.60
N LYS A 306 -28.21 -6.39 4.32
CA LYS A 306 -28.60 -6.45 5.73
C LYS A 306 -27.47 -7.03 6.57
#